data_AF-A0A4V1T427-F1
#
_entry.id   AF-A0A4V1T427-F1
#
_cell.length_a   1.000
_cell.length_b   1.000
_cell.length_c   1.000
_cell.angle_alpha   90.00
_cell.angle_beta   90.00
_cell.angle_gamma   90.00
#
_symmetry.space_group_name_H-M   'P 1'
#
loop_
_entity.id
_entity.type
_entity.pdbx_description
1 polymer ?
#
loop_
_entity_poly.entity_id
_entity_poly.type
_entity_poly.pdbx_seq_one_letter_code
_entity_poly.pdbx_strand_id
1 'polypeptide(L)'
;MSRRATAFVVAWADNVVQATELATTEMGASDLARRCIVAALHDGIAPEEIEVEFPNLTDFFASALQAAADRQGKDRAFDDP
;
A
#
# COMPACT_ATOMS: atom_id res chain seq x y z
N MET A 1 -5.26 20.43 -0.14
CA MET A 1 -5.39 19.00 -0.50
C MET A 1 -4.92 18.78 -1.93
N SER A 2 -3.80 18.09 -2.13
CA SER A 2 -3.29 17.72 -3.45
C SER A 2 -3.95 16.41 -3.91
N ARG A 3 -5.03 16.51 -4.70
CA ARG A 3 -5.77 15.34 -5.22
C ARG A 3 -4.89 14.35 -5.97
N ARG A 4 -3.76 14.81 -6.51
CA ARG A 4 -2.80 14.01 -7.26
C ARG A 4 -1.99 13.08 -6.36
N ALA A 5 -1.49 13.55 -5.21
CA ALA A 5 -0.77 12.72 -4.25
C ALA A 5 -1.66 11.62 -3.68
N THR A 6 -2.90 11.95 -3.30
CA THR A 6 -3.89 10.96 -2.85
C THR A 6 -4.18 9.90 -3.92
N ALA A 7 -4.47 10.32 -5.14
CA ALA A 7 -4.77 9.39 -6.23
C ALA A 7 -3.59 8.46 -6.54
N PHE A 8 -2.36 9.00 -6.52
CA PHE A 8 -1.16 8.21 -6.72
C PHE A 8 -0.97 7.16 -5.63
N VAL A 9 -0.99 7.54 -4.36
CA VAL A 9 -0.75 6.63 -3.23
C VAL A 9 -1.78 5.49 -3.22
N VAL A 10 -3.06 5.81 -3.44
CA VAL A 10 -4.12 4.79 -3.48
C VAL A 10 -3.93 3.84 -4.66
N ALA A 11 -3.71 4.36 -5.87
CA ALA A 11 -3.51 3.52 -7.06
C ALA A 11 -2.25 2.66 -6.96
N TRP A 12 -1.16 3.21 -6.41
CA TRP A 12 0.07 2.48 -6.18
C TRP A 12 -0.12 1.38 -5.13
N ALA A 13 -0.81 1.69 -4.02
CA ALA A 13 -1.12 0.73 -2.99
C ALA A 13 -1.98 -0.43 -3.53
N ASP A 14 -3.03 -0.15 -4.29
CA ASP A 14 -3.85 -1.21 -4.90
C ASP A 14 -3.02 -2.10 -5.83
N ASN A 15 -2.20 -1.51 -6.70
CA ASN A 15 -1.35 -2.27 -7.61
C ASN A 15 -0.33 -3.13 -6.87
N VAL A 16 0.35 -2.56 -5.87
CA VAL A 16 1.39 -3.27 -5.15
C VAL A 16 0.79 -4.29 -4.20
N VAL A 17 -0.28 -4.00 -3.47
CA VAL A 17 -0.94 -4.96 -2.59
C VAL A 17 -1.52 -6.13 -3.37
N GLN A 18 -2.15 -5.88 -4.53
CA GLN A 18 -2.60 -6.96 -5.43
C GLN A 18 -1.42 -7.75 -6.01
N ALA A 19 -0.32 -7.09 -6.39
CA ALA A 19 0.88 -7.78 -6.85
C ALA A 19 1.60 -8.55 -5.71
N THR A 20 1.47 -8.10 -4.47
CA THR A 20 2.07 -8.75 -3.28
C THR A 20 1.30 -10.02 -2.92
N GLU A 21 0.08 -10.23 -3.42
CA GLU A 21 -0.56 -11.56 -3.38
C GLU A 21 0.30 -12.65 -4.04
N LEU A 22 1.23 -12.28 -4.94
CA LEU A 22 2.18 -13.20 -5.58
C LEU A 22 3.55 -13.27 -4.90
N ALA A 23 3.90 -12.31 -4.03
CA ALA A 23 5.24 -12.17 -3.45
C ALA A 23 5.19 -12.33 -1.94
N THR A 24 5.23 -13.60 -1.50
CA THR A 24 5.72 -14.08 -0.20
C THR A 24 6.08 -12.98 0.82
N THR A 25 5.15 -12.70 1.73
CA THR A 25 5.28 -12.43 3.19
C THR A 25 6.55 -11.74 3.76
N GLU A 26 7.33 -10.98 3.01
CA GLU A 26 8.55 -10.32 3.52
C GLU A 26 8.55 -8.79 3.35
N MET A 27 7.70 -8.22 2.50
CA MET A 27 7.58 -6.75 2.39
C MET A 27 6.71 -6.19 3.52
N GLY A 28 7.36 -5.61 4.53
CA GLY A 28 6.68 -4.85 5.58
C GLY A 28 6.17 -3.49 5.10
N ALA A 29 5.19 -2.94 5.84
CA ALA A 29 4.56 -1.65 5.54
C ALA A 29 5.56 -0.48 5.40
N SER A 30 6.66 -0.49 6.17
CA SER A 30 7.71 0.52 6.08
C SER A 30 8.47 0.48 4.74
N ASP A 31 8.69 -0.71 4.18
CA ASP A 31 9.35 -0.83 2.87
C ASP A 31 8.41 -0.36 1.74
N LEU A 32 7.11 -0.68 1.86
CA LEU A 32 6.08 -0.17 0.95
C LEU A 32 5.99 1.36 0.98
N ALA A 33 5.98 1.97 2.17
CA ALA A 33 5.97 3.42 2.31
C ALA A 33 7.19 4.05 1.62
N ARG A 34 8.39 3.49 1.83
CA ARG A 34 9.62 3.97 1.17
C ARG A 34 9.55 3.83 -0.35
N ARG A 35 9.09 2.69 -0.87
CA ARG A 35 8.96 2.47 -2.32
C ARG A 35 7.89 3.38 -2.95
N CYS A 36 6.80 3.63 -2.24
CA CYS A 36 5.76 4.57 -2.67
C CYS A 36 6.33 5.98 -2.84
N ILE A 37 7.12 6.47 -1.88
CA ILE A 37 7.77 7.79 -1.96
C ILE A 37 8.72 7.86 -3.16
N VAL A 38 9.53 6.82 -3.37
CA VAL A 38 10.44 6.75 -4.53
C VAL A 38 9.66 6.76 -5.85
N ALA A 39 8.59 5.97 -5.96
CA ALA A 39 7.76 5.93 -7.15
C ALA A 39 7.05 7.28 -7.41
N ALA A 40 6.59 7.95 -6.36
CA ALA A 40 5.98 9.27 -6.44
C ALA A 40 6.95 10.32 -6.97
N LEU A 41 8.21 10.29 -6.51
CA LEU A 41 9.28 11.16 -7.01
C LEU A 41 9.52 10.97 -8.51
N HIS A 42 9.51 9.71 -8.99
CA HIS A 42 9.62 9.43 -10.42
C HIS A 42 8.43 9.98 -11.23
N ASP A 43 7.25 10.05 -10.62
CA ASP A 43 6.02 10.63 -11.20
C ASP A 43 5.95 12.16 -11.02
N GLY A 44 6.98 12.77 -10.43
CA GLY A 44 7.08 14.21 -10.18
C GLY A 44 6.17 14.71 -9.07
N ILE A 45 5.83 13.86 -8.10
CA ILE A 45 5.08 14.20 -6.88
C ILE A 45 6.08 14.32 -5.74
N ALA A 46 6.08 15.46 -5.06
CA ALA A 46 7.01 15.70 -3.98
C ALA A 46 6.63 14.88 -2.72
N PRO A 47 7.59 14.35 -1.95
CA PRO A 47 7.31 13.60 -0.72
C PRO A 47 6.48 14.41 0.28
N GLU A 48 6.71 15.73 0.35
CA GLU A 48 5.98 16.64 1.23
C GLU A 48 4.48 16.69 0.87
N GLU A 49 4.13 16.58 -0.42
CA GLU A 49 2.72 16.49 -0.83
C GLU A 49 2.07 15.19 -0.33
N ILE A 50 2.84 14.10 -0.24
CA ILE A 50 2.36 12.83 0.30
C ILE A 50 2.25 12.91 1.82
N GLU A 51 3.26 13.45 2.51
CA GLU A 51 3.26 13.57 3.98
C GLU A 51 2.12 14.45 4.51
N VAL A 52 1.76 15.51 3.78
CA VAL A 52 0.61 16.37 4.13
C VAL A 52 -0.72 15.61 4.04
N GLU A 53 -0.88 14.74 3.05
CA GLU A 53 -2.12 13.97 2.85
C GLU A 53 -2.14 12.65 3.64
N PHE A 54 -0.97 12.06 3.88
CA PHE A 54 -0.73 10.79 4.57
C PHE A 54 0.37 10.96 5.63
N PRO A 55 0.06 11.64 6.76
CA PRO A 55 1.04 11.87 7.82
C PRO A 55 1.59 10.57 8.42
N ASN A 56 0.81 9.48 8.34
CA ASN A 56 1.22 8.13 8.75
C ASN A 56 1.12 7.16 7.57
N LEU A 57 1.91 7.39 6.52
CA LEU A 57 1.92 6.57 5.31
C LEU A 57 2.20 5.07 5.61
N THR A 58 3.05 4.79 6.61
CA THR A 58 3.31 3.41 7.07
C THR A 58 2.05 2.73 7.60
N ASP A 59 1.24 3.42 8.41
CA ASP A 59 0.01 2.86 8.99
C ASP A 59 -1.06 2.59 7.91
N PHE A 60 -1.10 3.45 6.89
CA PHE A 60 -1.94 3.24 5.71
C PHE A 60 -1.57 1.93 5.00
N PHE A 61 -0.27 1.70 4.73
CA PHE A 61 0.18 0.45 4.12
C PHE A 61 0.02 -0.77 5.02
N ALA A 62 0.21 -0.64 6.33
CA ALA A 62 -0.04 -1.71 7.28
C ALA A 62 -1.52 -2.15 7.25
N SER A 63 -2.43 -1.19 7.22
CA SER A 63 -3.87 -1.45 7.12
C SER A 63 -4.25 -2.09 5.78
N ALA A 64 -3.64 -1.63 4.67
CA ALA A 64 -3.86 -2.19 3.34
C ALA A 64 -3.38 -3.65 3.24
N LEU A 65 -2.21 -3.95 3.81
CA LEU A 65 -1.67 -5.31 3.91
C LEU A 65 -2.56 -6.21 4.76
N GLN A 66 -3.01 -5.75 5.93
CA GLN A 66 -3.92 -6.52 6.78
C GLN A 66 -5.25 -6.82 6.07
N ALA A 67 -5.83 -5.83 5.39
CA ALA A 67 -7.07 -6.02 4.62
C ALA A 67 -6.90 -7.00 3.44
N ALA A 68 -5.70 -7.12 2.88
CA ALA A 68 -5.40 -8.15 1.87
C ALA A 68 -5.19 -9.52 2.52
N ALA A 69 -4.47 -9.60 3.64
CA ALA A 69 -4.28 -10.84 4.39
C ALA A 69 -5.60 -11.43 4.91
N ASP A 70 -6.52 -10.59 5.41
CA ASP A 70 -7.83 -11.02 5.89
C ASP A 70 -8.72 -11.61 4.77
N ARG A 71 -8.58 -11.10 3.53
CA ARG A 71 -9.26 -11.67 2.36
C ARG A 71 -8.75 -13.08 2.05
N GLN A 72 -7.43 -13.29 2.10
CA GLN A 72 -6.84 -14.62 1.90
C GLN A 72 -7.16 -15.60 3.05
N GLY A 73 -7.19 -15.10 4.29
CA GLY A 73 -7.56 -15.90 5.46
C GLY A 73 -9.03 -16.34 5.45
N LYS A 74 -9.94 -15.50 4.94
CA LYS A 74 -11.35 -15.85 4.74
C LYS A 74 -11.55 -16.86 3.62
N ASP A 75 -10.91 -16.69 2.47
CA ASP A 75 -11.06 -17.65 1.36
C ASP A 75 -10.55 -19.04 1.73
N ARG A 76 -9.52 -19.16 2.58
CA ARG A 76 -9.08 -20.46 3.11
C ARG A 76 -10.03 -21.07 4.16
N ALA A 77 -10.79 -20.26 4.90
CA ALA A 77 -11.67 -20.75 5.96
C ALA A 77 -12.96 -21.40 5.43
N PHE A 78 -13.30 -21.22 4.15
CA PHE A 78 -14.45 -21.87 3.49
C PHE A 78 -14.07 -23.13 2.71
N ASP A 79 -12.78 -23.49 2.67
CA ASP A 79 -12.24 -24.67 1.97
C ASP A 79 -11.80 -25.80 2.94
N ASP A 80 -12.19 -25.72 4.22
CA ASP A 80 -12.02 -26.80 5.20
C ASP A 80 -13.39 -27.53 5.38
N PRO A 81 -13.47 -28.86 5.12
CA PRO A 81 -14.71 -29.64 4.97
C PRO A 81 -15.50 -29.95 6.26
#